data_AF-A0A5A7XSZ9-F1
#
_entry.id   AF-A0A5A7XSZ9-F1
#
_cell.length_a   1.000
_cell.length_b   1.000
_cell.length_c   1.000
_cell.angle_alpha   90.00
_cell.angle_beta   90.00
_cell.angle_gamma   90.00
#
_symmetry.space_group_name_H-M   'P 1'
#
loop_
_entity.id
_entity.type
_entity.pdbx_description
1 polymer ?
#
loop_
_entity_poly.entity_id
_entity_poly.type
_entity_poly.pdbx_seq_one_letter_code
_entity_poly.pdbx_strand_id
1 'polypeptide(L)'
;MLKTFWGGENGWREEQLDDGTVIWTAPDGRQYVTTPGSRLLFPELSEPTATVVATGVPSKHESGLTMPRRKTTRALDRASSIHRERDANA
;
A
#
# COMPACT_ATOMS: atom_id res chain seq x y z
N MET A 1 10.86 -6.49 9.27
CA MET A 1 10.12 -6.07 8.07
C MET A 1 9.56 -4.69 8.36
N LEU A 2 10.24 -3.63 7.92
CA LEU A 2 9.79 -2.24 8.05
C LEU A 2 9.29 -1.78 6.68
N LYS A 3 7.99 -1.56 6.54
CA LYS A 3 7.42 -0.74 5.47
C LYS A 3 6.52 0.30 6.13
N THR A 4 7.20 1.35 6.57
CA THR A 4 6.72 2.67 6.99
C THR A 4 5.77 2.81 8.17
N PHE A 5 4.91 1.85 8.51
CA PHE A 5 4.03 1.97 9.68
C PHE A 5 3.96 0.64 10.43
N TRP A 6 4.28 0.67 11.73
CA TRP A 6 4.13 -0.50 12.58
C TRP A 6 2.64 -0.67 12.84
N GLY A 7 2.01 -1.65 12.18
CA GLY A 7 0.60 -2.03 12.40
C GLY A 7 0.45 -3.18 13.38
N GLY A 8 -0.76 -3.38 13.92
CA GLY A 8 -1.09 -4.48 14.85
C GLY A 8 -1.64 -3.98 16.19
N GLU A 9 -1.76 -4.87 17.18
CA GLU A 9 -2.35 -4.57 18.51
C GLU A 9 -1.70 -3.34 19.17
N ASN A 10 -0.38 -3.22 19.06
CA ASN A 10 0.40 -2.12 19.62
C ASN A 10 0.74 -1.04 18.57
N GLY A 11 0.32 -1.22 17.32
CA GLY A 11 0.63 -0.36 16.18
C GLY A 11 -0.55 0.47 15.69
N TRP A 12 -0.38 1.10 14.52
CA TRP A 12 -1.48 1.70 13.79
C TRP A 12 -2.52 0.65 13.41
N ARG A 13 -3.80 0.98 13.56
CA ARG A 13 -4.93 0.17 13.12
C ARG A 13 -5.84 0.99 12.23
N GLU A 14 -6.49 0.33 11.29
CA GLU A 14 -7.50 0.95 10.43
C GLU A 14 -8.80 0.17 10.52
N GLU A 15 -9.91 0.90 10.43
CA GLU A 15 -11.24 0.37 10.21
C GLU A 15 -11.84 1.12 9.01
N GLN A 16 -12.35 0.38 8.03
CA GLN A 16 -12.97 0.94 6.84
C GLN A 16 -14.48 0.67 6.90
N LEU A 17 -15.27 1.73 6.83
CA LEU A 17 -16.72 1.67 6.80
C LEU A 17 -17.22 1.52 5.36
N ASP A 18 -18.46 1.08 5.21
CA ASP A 18 -19.13 0.86 3.91
C ASP A 18 -19.35 2.16 3.13
N ASP A 19 -19.46 3.30 3.81
CA ASP A 19 -19.57 4.64 3.22
C ASP A 19 -18.23 5.24 2.76
N GLY A 20 -17.16 4.42 2.79
CA GLY A 20 -15.81 4.81 2.39
C GLY A 20 -15.05 5.62 3.45
N THR A 21 -15.63 5.83 4.64
CA THR A 21 -14.91 6.43 5.77
C THR A 21 -13.83 5.50 6.29
N VAL A 22 -12.63 6.04 6.50
CA VAL A 22 -11.51 5.32 7.11
C VAL A 22 -11.19 5.91 8.48
N ILE A 23 -11.25 5.07 9.51
CA ILE A 23 -10.90 5.41 10.88
C ILE A 23 -9.49 4.87 11.16
N TRP A 24 -8.54 5.76 11.36
CA TRP A 24 -7.17 5.43 11.74
C TRP A 24 -7.00 5.55 13.25
N THR A 25 -6.54 4.48 13.91
CA THR A 25 -6.14 4.50 15.31
C THR A 25 -4.62 4.48 15.40
N ALA A 26 -4.04 5.51 16.01
CA ALA A 26 -2.62 5.60 16.30
C ALA A 26 -2.21 4.65 17.45
N PRO A 27 -0.91 4.31 17.58
CA PRO A 27 -0.41 3.48 18.68
C PRO A 27 -0.72 4.02 20.09
N ASP A 28 -0.85 5.34 20.22
CA ASP A 28 -1.23 6.02 21.47
C ASP A 28 -2.75 6.10 21.71
N GLY A 29 -3.54 5.47 20.83
CA GLY A 29 -5.00 5.40 20.92
C GLY A 29 -5.75 6.57 20.27
N ARG A 30 -5.07 7.59 19.74
CA ARG A 30 -5.75 8.70 19.06
C ARG A 30 -6.40 8.24 17.76
N GLN A 31 -7.59 8.75 17.47
CA GLN A 31 -8.33 8.42 16.26
C GLN A 31 -8.34 9.59 15.27
N TYR A 32 -8.19 9.26 13.99
CA TYR A 32 -8.26 10.19 12.87
C TYR A 32 -9.23 9.65 11.83
N VAL A 33 -10.24 10.44 11.49
CA VAL A 33 -11.29 10.05 10.55
C VAL A 33 -11.04 10.74 9.21
N THR A 34 -11.00 9.97 8.14
CA THR A 34 -10.88 10.48 6.77
C THR A 34 -12.08 10.02 5.96
N THR A 35 -12.73 10.96 5.28
CA THR A 35 -13.84 10.67 4.37
C THR A 35 -13.42 10.91 2.92
N PRO A 36 -14.06 10.24 1.94
CA PRO A 36 -13.75 10.48 0.53
C PRO A 36 -14.01 11.95 0.15
N GLY A 37 -13.00 12.62 -0.42
CA GLY A 37 -13.15 14.00 -0.89
C GLY A 37 -14.21 14.17 -1.98
N SER A 38 -14.46 13.11 -2.76
CA SER A 38 -15.54 13.06 -3.76
C SER A 38 -16.91 13.31 -3.16
N ARG A 39 -17.12 13.02 -1.87
CA ARG A 39 -18.41 13.21 -1.18
C ARG A 39 -18.91 14.64 -1.24
N LEU A 40 -18.01 15.63 -1.35
CA LEU A 40 -18.36 17.04 -1.51
C LEU A 40 -18.91 17.37 -2.91
N LEU A 41 -18.47 16.63 -3.93
CA LEU A 41 -18.81 16.89 -5.34
C LEU A 41 -19.90 15.95 -5.86
N PHE A 42 -19.92 14.71 -5.37
CA PHE A 42 -20.77 13.61 -5.82
C PHE A 42 -21.30 12.83 -4.60
N PRO A 43 -22.21 13.42 -3.79
CA PRO A 43 -22.71 12.77 -2.58
C PRO A 43 -23.45 11.46 -2.88
N GLU A 44 -24.26 11.43 -3.94
CA GLU A 44 -25.04 10.25 -4.35
C GLU A 44 -24.15 9.06 -4.76
N LEU A 45 -22.99 9.32 -5.36
CA LEU A 45 -22.03 8.27 -5.75
C LEU A 45 -21.13 7.82 -4.59
N SER A 46 -21.20 8.51 -3.45
CA SER A 46 -20.44 8.15 -2.24
C SER A 46 -21.29 7.35 -1.25
N GLU A 47 -22.56 7.06 -1.59
CA GLU A 47 -23.38 6.15 -0.79
C GLU A 47 -22.96 4.69 -1.02
N PRO A 48 -22.92 3.87 0.05
CA PRO A 48 -22.63 2.45 -0.09
C PRO A 48 -23.61 1.79 -1.06
N THR A 49 -23.10 1.10 -2.07
CA THR A 49 -23.95 0.35 -3.01
C THR A 49 -24.61 -0.86 -2.33
N ALA A 50 -23.93 -1.46 -1.34
CA ALA A 50 -24.43 -2.53 -0.49
C ALA A 50 -23.62 -2.57 0.80
N THR A 51 -24.21 -3.07 1.88
CA THR A 51 -23.50 -3.31 3.15
C THR A 51 -22.45 -4.40 2.96
N VAL A 52 -21.19 -4.11 3.27
CA VAL A 52 -20.11 -5.08 3.23
C VAL A 52 -19.93 -5.69 4.62
N VAL A 53 -20.12 -7.01 4.73
CA VAL A 53 -19.75 -7.74 5.95
C VAL A 53 -18.31 -8.20 5.79
N ALA A 54 -17.38 -7.52 6.46
CA ALA A 54 -15.98 -7.92 6.49
C ALA A 54 -15.83 -9.21 7.33
N THR A 55 -15.82 -10.36 6.67
CA THR A 55 -15.61 -11.65 7.34
C THR A 55 -14.12 -11.96 7.48
N GLY A 56 -13.56 -11.62 8.63
CA GLY A 56 -12.22 -12.05 9.07
C GLY A 56 -11.07 -11.19 8.56
N VAL A 57 -9.97 -11.21 9.31
CA VAL A 57 -8.71 -10.58 8.91
C VAL A 57 -8.06 -11.49 7.85
N PRO A 58 -7.76 -10.99 6.62
CA PRO A 58 -7.09 -11.80 5.62
C PRO A 58 -5.74 -12.28 6.16
N SER A 59 -5.44 -13.55 5.95
CA SER A 59 -4.14 -14.12 6.32
C SER A 59 -3.04 -13.33 5.62
N LYS A 60 -1.98 -12.97 6.35
CA LYS A 60 -0.87 -12.17 5.81
C LYS A 60 -0.28 -12.85 4.56
N HIS A 61 -0.57 -12.30 3.38
CA HIS A 61 -0.19 -12.88 2.08
C HIS A 61 1.32 -12.85 1.79
N GLU A 62 2.15 -12.28 2.69
CA GLU A 62 3.57 -12.01 2.45
C GLU A 62 4.53 -12.71 3.44
N SER A 63 4.12 -13.82 4.07
CA SER A 63 5.06 -14.60 4.88
C SER A 63 6.15 -15.21 3.98
N GLY A 64 7.35 -14.64 3.99
CA GLY A 64 8.53 -15.19 3.30
C GLY A 64 8.90 -14.53 1.97
N LEU A 65 8.08 -13.62 1.43
CA LEU A 65 8.48 -12.82 0.26
C LEU A 65 9.50 -11.76 0.69
N THR A 66 10.73 -11.86 0.17
CA THR A 66 11.76 -10.83 0.36
C THR A 66 11.94 -10.08 -0.95
N MET A 67 12.08 -8.74 -0.89
CA MET A 67 12.43 -7.98 -2.09
C MET A 67 13.73 -8.52 -2.68
N PRO A 68 13.78 -8.81 -3.99
CA PRO A 68 15.00 -9.32 -4.62
C PRO A 68 16.15 -8.34 -4.39
N ARG A 69 17.28 -8.85 -3.90
CA ARG A 69 18.48 -8.03 -3.74
C ARG A 69 19.11 -7.81 -5.10
N ARG A 70 19.44 -6.56 -5.38
CA ARG A 70 20.19 -6.16 -6.57
C ARG A 70 21.52 -6.94 -6.60
N LYS A 71 21.74 -7.71 -7.67
CA LYS A 71 22.98 -8.49 -7.90
C LYS A 71 24.10 -7.66 -8.53
N THR A 72 23.76 -6.56 -9.21
CA THR A 72 24.69 -5.72 -9.98
C THR A 72 24.47 -4.25 -9.68
N THR A 73 25.56 -3.49 -9.55
CA THR A 73 25.46 -2.04 -9.33
C THR A 73 24.85 -1.35 -10.56
N ARG A 74 24.22 -0.18 -10.37
CA ARG A 74 23.67 0.60 -11.49
C ARG A 74 24.73 1.00 -12.52
N ALA A 75 25.96 1.23 -12.07
CA ALA A 75 27.08 1.57 -12.94
C ALA A 75 27.45 0.40 -13.88
N LEU A 76 27.53 -0.82 -13.35
CA LEU A 76 27.83 -2.03 -14.13
C LEU A 76 26.70 -2.35 -15.13
N ASP A 77 25.45 -2.22 -14.68
CA ASP A 77 24.27 -2.44 -15.53
C ASP A 77 24.24 -1.44 -16.70
N ARG A 78 24.50 -0.15 -16.42
CA ARG A 78 24.61 0.89 -17.43
C ARG A 78 25.74 0.64 -18.43
N ALA A 79 26.93 0.27 -17.94
CA ALA A 79 28.06 -0.04 -18.80
C ALA A 79 27.77 -1.23 -19.72
N SER A 80 27.15 -2.28 -19.19
CA SER A 80 26.74 -3.47 -19.95
C SER A 80 25.68 -3.14 -21.00
N SER A 81 24.72 -2.27 -20.67
CA SER A 81 23.72 -1.78 -21.62
C SER A 81 24.34 -1.02 -22.78
N ILE A 82 25.25 -0.08 -22.49
CA ILE A 82 25.95 0.71 -23.51
C ILE A 82 26.81 -0.19 -24.41
N HIS A 83 27.52 -1.16 -23.83
CA HIS A 83 28.33 -2.09 -24.62
C HIS A 83 27.47 -2.90 -25.59
N ARG A 84 26.37 -3.48 -25.09
CA ARG A 84 25.44 -4.26 -25.91
C ARG A 84 24.82 -3.44 -27.03
N GLU A 85 24.49 -2.18 -26.74
CA GLU A 85 23.95 -1.26 -27.74
C GLU A 85 24.99 -0.89 -28.80
N ARG A 86 26.26 -0.74 -28.42
CA ARG A 86 27.36 -0.54 -29.38
C ARG A 86 27.58 -1.75 -30.27
N ASP A 87 27.56 -2.96 -29.71
CA ASP A 87 27.71 -4.20 -30.47
C ASP A 87 26.57 -4.39 -31.49
N ALA A 88 25.35 -3.98 -31.13
CA ALA A 88 24.19 -4.08 -32.00
C ALA A 88 24.16 -3.03 -33.13
N ASN A 89 24.87 -1.92 -32.96
CA ASN A 89 24.97 -0.83 -33.94
C ASN A 89 26.25 -0.88 -34.79
N ALA A 90 27.10 -1.89 -34.58
CA ALA A 90 28.29 -2.17 -35.38
C ALA A 90 27.93 -2.98 -36.64
#